data_AF-A0A6B3HDP3-F1
#
_entry.id   AF-A0A6B3HDP3-F1
#
_cell.length_a   1.000
_cell.length_b   1.000
_cell.length_c   1.000
_cell.angle_alpha   90.00
_cell.angle_beta   90.00
_cell.angle_gamma   90.00
#
_symmetry.space_group_name_H-M   'P 1'
#
loop_
_entity.id
_entity.type
_entity.pdbx_description
1 polymer ?
#
loop_
_entity_poly.entity_id
_entity_poly.type
_entity_poly.pdbx_seq_one_letter_code
_entity_poly.pdbx_strand_id
1 'polypeptide(L)'
;MLRRSGGPVTRDRIADDLAALGLGPDDTVMFHTRLSAIGYVPGGSETVIDALLDVVGPTGTLMVTCGWNDAPPYDFTTWPGVWQDAVR
;
A
#
# COMPACT_ATOMS: atom_id res chain seq x y z
N MET A 1 7.06 -15.34 9.03
CA MET A 1 6.10 -15.09 7.93
C MET A 1 5.50 -16.37 7.37
N LEU A 2 6.27 -17.34 6.86
CA LEU A 2 5.72 -18.60 6.29
C LEU A 2 4.71 -19.35 7.19
N ARG A 3 4.99 -19.47 8.50
CA ARG A 3 4.07 -20.10 9.46
C ARG A 3 2.71 -19.39 9.56
N ARG A 4 2.66 -18.07 9.33
CA ARG A 4 1.43 -17.28 9.44
C ARG A 4 0.46 -17.59 8.31
N SER A 5 0.98 -17.74 7.10
CA SER A 5 0.21 -17.98 5.88
C SER A 5 0.09 -19.45 5.49
N GLY A 6 0.68 -20.37 6.29
CA GLY A 6 0.69 -21.80 5.95
C GLY A 6 1.50 -22.13 4.69
N GLY A 7 2.45 -21.27 4.32
CA GLY A 7 3.20 -21.35 3.06
C GLY A 7 3.37 -19.97 2.39
N PRO A 8 3.96 -19.91 1.20
CA PRO A 8 4.02 -18.68 0.41
C PRO A 8 2.64 -18.21 -0.05
N VAL A 9 2.42 -16.91 -0.06
CA VAL A 9 1.23 -16.26 -0.60
C VAL A 9 1.59 -15.69 -1.97
N THR A 10 1.20 -16.40 -3.03
CA THR A 10 1.53 -16.06 -4.42
C THR A 10 0.60 -15.01 -5.01
N ARG A 11 0.98 -14.42 -6.15
CA ARG A 11 0.17 -13.48 -6.93
C ARG A 11 -1.25 -14.00 -7.16
N ASP A 12 -1.38 -15.19 -7.76
CA ASP A 12 -2.67 -15.81 -8.09
C ASP A 12 -3.53 -16.02 -6.84
N ARG A 13 -2.93 -16.48 -5.74
CA ARG A 13 -3.65 -16.64 -4.48
C ARG A 13 -4.20 -15.30 -3.95
N ILE A 14 -3.42 -14.23 -4.04
CA ILE A 14 -3.87 -12.90 -3.62
C ILE A 14 -5.01 -12.43 -4.52
N ALA A 15 -4.91 -12.63 -5.84
CA ALA A 15 -5.96 -12.27 -6.79
C ALA A 15 -7.26 -13.04 -6.51
N ASP A 16 -7.18 -14.35 -6.27
CA ASP A 16 -8.33 -15.18 -5.89
C ASP A 16 -8.96 -14.72 -4.57
N ASP A 17 -8.15 -14.45 -3.54
CA ASP A 17 -8.62 -13.97 -2.23
C ASP A 17 -9.31 -12.60 -2.37
N LEU A 18 -8.79 -11.70 -3.22
CA LEU A 18 -9.39 -10.38 -3.49
C LEU A 18 -10.70 -10.49 -4.27
N ALA A 19 -10.76 -11.35 -5.30
CA ALA A 19 -11.97 -11.60 -6.06
C ALA A 19 -13.07 -12.22 -5.17
N ALA A 20 -12.69 -13.12 -4.25
CA ALA A 20 -13.60 -13.71 -3.27
C ALA A 20 -14.15 -12.68 -2.26
N LEU A 21 -13.40 -11.59 -2.00
CA LEU A 21 -13.87 -10.45 -1.19
C LEU A 21 -14.79 -9.50 -1.97
N GLY A 22 -14.95 -9.69 -3.27
CA GLY A 22 -15.86 -8.92 -4.13
C GLY A 22 -15.19 -7.81 -4.94
N LEU A 23 -13.85 -7.73 -4.97
CA LEU A 23 -13.16 -6.86 -5.91
C LEU A 23 -13.24 -7.47 -7.32
N GLY A 24 -13.51 -6.65 -8.33
CA GLY A 24 -13.68 -7.12 -9.70
C GLY A 24 -13.19 -6.16 -10.77
N PRO A 25 -13.37 -6.53 -12.04
CA PRO A 25 -12.98 -5.70 -13.17
C PRO A 25 -13.63 -4.31 -13.12
N ASP A 26 -12.90 -3.31 -13.61
CA ASP A 26 -13.32 -1.90 -13.70
C ASP A 26 -13.47 -1.17 -12.35
N ASP A 27 -13.22 -1.84 -11.22
CA ASP A 27 -13.31 -1.20 -9.91
C ASP A 27 -12.31 -0.06 -9.73
N THR A 28 -12.77 0.99 -9.06
CA THR A 28 -11.92 2.06 -8.52
C THR A 28 -11.74 1.82 -7.03
N VAL A 29 -10.56 1.34 -6.62
CA VAL A 29 -10.29 0.90 -5.24
C VAL A 29 -9.18 1.70 -4.60
N MET A 30 -9.46 2.23 -3.40
CA MET A 30 -8.45 2.75 -2.51
C MET A 30 -8.09 1.69 -1.47
N PHE A 31 -6.81 1.32 -1.37
CA PHE A 31 -6.38 0.23 -0.49
C PHE A 31 -5.34 0.69 0.53
N HIS A 32 -5.35 0.03 1.69
CA HIS A 32 -4.39 0.22 2.76
C HIS A 32 -3.82 -1.14 3.14
N THR A 33 -2.49 -1.25 3.22
CA THR A 33 -1.84 -2.56 3.35
C THR A 33 -0.93 -2.61 4.56
N ARG A 34 -1.08 -3.66 5.35
CA ARG A 34 -0.06 -4.13 6.29
C ARG A 34 0.55 -5.41 5.74
N LEU A 35 1.64 -5.31 4.97
CA LEU A 35 2.22 -6.45 4.23
C LEU A 35 2.55 -7.65 5.13
N SER A 36 3.05 -7.38 6.34
CA SER A 36 3.33 -8.42 7.34
C SER A 36 2.11 -9.21 7.81
N ALA A 37 0.90 -8.64 7.70
CA ALA A 37 -0.34 -9.31 8.07
C ALA A 37 -0.80 -10.33 7.00
N ILE A 38 -0.32 -10.22 5.76
CA ILE A 38 -0.63 -11.18 4.68
C ILE A 38 0.17 -12.48 4.89
N GLY A 39 1.43 -12.39 5.30
CA GLY A 39 2.31 -13.54 5.53
C GLY A 39 3.60 -13.42 4.73
N TYR A 40 4.11 -14.53 4.20
CA TYR A 40 5.27 -14.50 3.32
C TYR A 40 4.80 -14.35 1.86
N VAL A 41 4.99 -13.16 1.28
CA VAL A 41 4.68 -12.86 -0.12
C VAL A 41 6.00 -12.88 -0.91
N PRO A 42 6.26 -13.89 -1.78
CA PRO A 42 7.37 -13.81 -2.72
C PRO A 42 7.20 -12.56 -3.59
N GLY A 43 8.24 -11.74 -3.76
CA GLY A 43 8.15 -10.45 -4.46
C GLY A 43 7.60 -9.27 -3.63
N GLY A 44 7.15 -9.52 -2.39
CA GLY A 44 6.78 -8.47 -1.45
C GLY A 44 5.63 -7.59 -1.95
N SER A 45 5.81 -6.27 -1.92
CA SER A 45 4.76 -5.32 -2.30
C SER A 45 4.41 -5.35 -3.79
N GLU A 46 5.39 -5.63 -4.66
CA GLU A 46 5.19 -5.68 -6.11
C GLU A 46 4.15 -6.75 -6.47
N THR A 47 4.26 -7.93 -5.87
CA THR A 47 3.28 -9.02 -6.05
C THR A 47 1.88 -8.68 -5.55
N VAL A 48 1.75 -7.84 -4.52
CA VAL A 48 0.42 -7.38 -4.07
C VAL A 48 -0.18 -6.39 -5.07
N ILE A 49 0.63 -5.49 -5.61
CA ILE A 49 0.21 -4.52 -6.63
C ILE A 49 -0.21 -5.25 -7.91
N ASP A 50 0.61 -6.20 -8.37
CA ASP A 50 0.33 -7.00 -9.55
C ASP A 50 -0.95 -7.82 -9.44
N ALA A 51 -1.22 -8.39 -8.26
CA ALA A 51 -2.47 -9.13 -8.01
C ALA A 51 -3.70 -8.21 -7.98
N LEU A 52 -3.58 -7.00 -7.41
CA LEU A 52 -4.66 -6.01 -7.46
C LEU A 52 -4.95 -5.58 -8.91
N LEU A 53 -3.89 -5.34 -9.71
CA LEU A 53 -4.01 -5.01 -11.13
C LEU A 53 -4.66 -6.12 -11.94
N ASP A 54 -4.38 -7.39 -11.64
CA ASP A 54 -5.04 -8.52 -12.31
C ASP A 54 -6.54 -8.54 -12.07
N VAL A 55 -6.97 -8.24 -10.85
CA VAL A 55 -8.39 -8.31 -10.47
C VAL A 55 -9.18 -7.14 -11.05
N VAL A 56 -8.66 -5.91 -10.95
CA VAL A 56 -9.37 -4.71 -11.46
C VAL A 56 -9.24 -4.54 -12.97
N GLY A 57 -8.24 -5.16 -13.58
CA GLY A 57 -8.01 -5.11 -15.02
C GLY A 57 -7.49 -3.74 -15.52
N PRO A 58 -7.30 -3.60 -16.84
CA PRO A 58 -6.64 -2.44 -17.46
C PRO A 58 -7.45 -1.13 -17.37
N THR A 59 -8.73 -1.23 -17.06
CA THR A 59 -9.71 -0.15 -17.00
C THR A 59 -10.07 0.23 -15.56
N GLY A 60 -9.71 -0.60 -14.58
CA GLY A 60 -9.83 -0.30 -13.16
C GLY A 60 -8.82 0.76 -12.69
N THR A 61 -8.97 1.21 -11.45
CA THR A 61 -8.11 2.24 -10.86
C THR A 61 -7.69 1.85 -9.45
N LEU A 62 -6.38 1.89 -9.18
CA LEU A 62 -5.82 1.69 -7.84
C LEU A 62 -5.44 3.03 -7.22
N MET A 63 -5.77 3.23 -5.95
CA MET A 63 -5.42 4.43 -5.19
C MET A 63 -4.81 4.06 -3.83
N VAL A 64 -3.85 4.87 -3.39
CA VAL A 64 -3.24 4.80 -2.06
C VAL A 64 -3.13 6.20 -1.47
N THR A 65 -3.15 6.30 -0.14
CA THR A 65 -2.72 7.54 0.51
C THR A 65 -1.21 7.65 0.48
N CYS A 66 -0.70 8.77 -0.02
CA CYS A 66 0.67 9.20 0.19
C CYS A 66 0.67 10.53 0.97
N GLY A 67 1.54 10.62 1.97
CA GLY A 67 1.88 11.89 2.62
C GLY A 67 3.22 12.40 2.12
N TRP A 68 3.63 13.55 2.67
CA TRP A 68 5.01 14.03 2.55
C TRP A 68 5.72 13.78 3.88
N ASN A 69 6.54 12.72 3.93
CA ASN A 69 7.17 12.27 5.16
C ASN A 69 8.14 13.31 5.76
N ASP A 70 8.80 14.07 4.89
CA ASP A 70 9.81 15.04 5.28
C ASP A 70 9.29 16.49 5.22
N ALA A 71 7.96 16.65 5.25
CA ALA A 71 7.36 17.96 5.39
C ALA A 71 7.84 18.61 6.70
N PRO A 72 8.08 19.94 6.72
CA PRO A 72 8.33 20.63 7.96
C PRO A 72 7.13 20.41 8.90
N PRO A 73 7.37 20.15 10.20
CA PRO A 73 6.29 19.92 11.13
C PRO A 73 5.46 21.20 11.25
N TYR A 74 4.14 21.08 11.43
CA TYR A 74 3.25 22.24 11.42
C TYR A 74 3.56 23.29 12.50
N ASP A 75 4.24 22.89 13.56
CA ASP A 75 4.64 23.73 14.67
C ASP A 75 6.06 24.32 14.52
N PHE A 76 6.71 24.20 13.36
CA PHE A 76 8.07 24.75 13.15
C PHE A 76 8.13 26.28 13.38
N THR A 77 6.99 26.98 13.27
CA THR A 77 6.85 28.41 13.56
C THR A 77 6.95 28.76 15.05
N THR A 78 7.02 27.76 15.93
CA THR A 78 7.21 27.94 17.38
C THR A 78 8.67 27.83 17.83
N TRP A 79 9.58 27.46 16.92
CA TRP A 79 11.01 27.30 17.21
C TRP A 79 11.73 28.64 17.40
N PRO A 80 12.97 28.67 17.93
CA PRO A 80 13.81 29.87 17.87
C PRO A 80 13.92 30.41 16.45
N GLY A 81 13.87 31.75 16.28
CA GLY A 81 13.81 32.40 14.96
C GLY A 81 14.90 31.94 13.99
N VAL A 82 16.14 31.80 14.47
CA VAL A 82 17.28 31.30 13.69
C VAL A 82 17.07 29.90 13.09
N TRP A 83 16.22 29.06 13.69
CA TRP A 83 15.90 27.72 13.18
C TRP A 83 14.72 27.75 12.22
N GLN A 84 13.76 28.66 12.44
CA GLN A 84 12.69 28.89 11.47
C GLN A 84 13.29 29.38 10.15
N ASP A 85 14.23 30.33 10.22
CA ASP A 85 14.89 30.91 9.06
C ASP A 85 15.81 29.92 8.34
N ALA A 86 16.29 28.89 9.03
CA ALA A 86 17.06 27.81 8.40
C ALA A 86 16.18 26.81 7.62
N VAL A 87 14.89 26.73 7.94
CA VAL A 87 13.92 25.82 7.29
C VAL A 87 13.16 26.50 6.15
N ARG A 88 12.99 27.83 6.21
CA ARG A 88 12.38 28.66 5.16
C ARG A 88 13.29 28.77 3.93
#